data_AF-A0A2G6JC13-F1
#
_entry.id   AF-A0A2G6JC13-F1
#
_cell.length_a   1.000
_cell.length_b   1.000
_cell.length_c   1.000
_cell.angle_alpha   90.00
_cell.angle_beta   90.00
_cell.angle_gamma   90.00
#
_symmetry.space_group_name_H-M   'P 1'
#
loop_
_entity.id
_entity.type
_entity.pdbx_description
1 polymer ?
#
loop_
_entity_poly.entity_id
_entity_poly.type
_entity_poly.pdbx_seq_one_letter_code
_entity_poly.pdbx_strand_id
1 'polypeptide(L)'
;TTISGVGKRLAERLTVELRGKLKVTAPATAAAARRRAEPDAFRDLRSALLNLQYRAKEIEAVLAQLQDEEPADAPFDALLRKALGHLRR
;
A
#
# COMPACT_ATOMS: atom_id res chain seq x y z
N THR A 1 -5.70 30.50 8.36
CA THR A 1 -4.59 29.73 7.78
C THR A 1 -3.41 29.83 8.71
N THR A 2 -3.03 28.76 9.41
CA THR A 2 -2.03 28.76 10.51
C THR A 2 -0.61 28.43 10.06
N ILE A 3 -0.40 28.02 8.80
CA ILE A 3 0.90 27.60 8.26
C ILE A 3 1.48 28.74 7.42
N SER A 4 2.70 29.17 7.75
CA SER A 4 3.43 30.18 6.98
C SER A 4 3.64 29.71 5.54
N GLY A 5 3.28 30.53 4.56
CA GLY A 5 3.34 30.18 3.12
C GLY A 5 2.11 29.48 2.54
N VAL A 6 1.09 29.15 3.35
CA VAL A 6 -0.17 28.55 2.85
C VAL A 6 -1.33 29.54 2.95
N GLY A 7 -1.66 30.20 1.84
CA GLY A 7 -2.80 31.12 1.72
C GLY A 7 -4.16 30.40 1.63
N LYS A 8 -5.26 31.13 1.81
CA LYS A 8 -6.65 30.60 1.81
C LYS A 8 -6.95 29.72 0.58
N ARG A 9 -6.66 30.24 -0.62
CA ARG A 9 -6.91 29.52 -1.89
C ARG A 9 -6.09 28.24 -2.01
N LEU A 10 -4.82 28.27 -1.59
CA LEU A 10 -3.96 27.10 -1.60
C LEU A 10 -4.47 26.04 -0.62
N ALA A 11 -4.89 26.44 0.59
CA ALA A 11 -5.47 25.54 1.57
C ALA A 11 -6.77 24.86 1.06
N GLU A 12 -7.67 25.64 0.45
CA GLU A 12 -8.90 25.11 -0.16
C GLU A 12 -8.60 24.11 -1.27
N ARG A 13 -7.68 24.46 -2.18
CA ARG A 13 -7.23 23.58 -3.27
C ARG A 13 -6.63 22.28 -2.76
N LEU A 14 -5.70 22.36 -1.80
CA LEU A 14 -5.06 21.19 -1.19
C LEU A 14 -6.11 20.28 -0.53
N THR A 15 -7.12 20.86 0.12
CA THR A 15 -8.19 20.09 0.77
C THR A 15 -8.97 19.26 -0.25
N VAL A 16 -9.31 19.83 -1.40
CA VAL A 16 -10.06 19.12 -2.46
C VAL A 16 -9.17 18.06 -3.12
N GLU A 17 -7.95 18.40 -3.49
CA GLU A 17 -7.04 17.50 -4.21
C GLU A 17 -6.60 16.29 -3.38
N LEU A 18 -6.42 16.48 -2.07
CA LEU A 18 -5.89 15.45 -1.18
C LEU A 18 -7.00 14.57 -0.56
N ARG A 19 -8.26 15.04 -0.52
CA ARG A 19 -9.37 14.30 0.12
C ARG A 19 -9.51 12.86 -0.38
N GLY A 20 -9.31 12.62 -1.68
CA GLY A 20 -9.41 11.29 -2.28
C GLY A 20 -8.09 10.52 -2.39
N LYS A 21 -6.95 11.16 -2.10
CA LYS A 21 -5.61 10.57 -2.27
C LYS A 21 -5.01 10.09 -0.96
N LEU A 22 -5.43 10.69 0.17
CA LEU A 22 -4.96 10.32 1.48
C LEU A 22 -5.76 9.13 2.01
N LYS A 23 -5.11 7.96 2.12
CA LYS A 23 -5.61 6.88 2.97
C LYS A 23 -5.35 7.32 4.41
N VAL A 24 -6.35 7.93 5.06
CA VAL A 24 -6.25 8.30 6.48
C VAL A 24 -6.31 7.02 7.29
N THR A 25 -5.16 6.40 7.53
CA THR A 25 -5.01 5.46 8.64
C THR A 25 -5.27 6.25 9.92
N ALA A 26 -6.13 5.74 10.80
CA ALA A 26 -6.62 6.40 12.01
C ALA A 26 -5.56 7.25 12.75
N PRO A 27 -5.94 8.37 13.39
CA PRO A 27 -5.00 9.26 14.06
C PRO A 27 -4.12 8.43 15.01
N ALA A 28 -2.81 8.49 14.77
CA ALA A 28 -1.82 7.79 15.56
C ALA A 28 -1.82 8.39 16.97
N THR A 29 -2.66 7.87 17.86
CA THR A 29 -2.42 8.01 19.30
C THR A 29 -1.02 7.49 19.57
N ALA A 30 -0.19 8.24 20.30
CA ALA A 30 1.23 7.93 20.52
C ALA A 30 1.50 6.52 21.09
N ALA A 31 0.49 5.83 21.64
CA ALA A 31 0.55 4.43 22.05
C ALA A 31 0.52 3.42 20.88
N ALA A 32 0.10 3.81 19.68
CA ALA A 32 0.02 2.94 18.50
C ALA A 32 1.36 2.80 17.76
N ALA A 33 2.39 3.58 18.12
CA ALA A 33 3.73 3.46 17.52
C ALA A 33 4.38 2.08 17.75
N ARG A 34 3.89 1.31 18.74
CA ARG A 34 4.34 -0.08 19.01
C ARG A 34 3.48 -1.15 18.34
N ARG A 35 2.42 -0.76 17.64
CA ARG A 35 1.70 -1.62 16.69
C ARG A 35 1.85 -1.02 15.30
N ARG A 36 3.10 -0.86 14.86
CA ARG A 36 3.37 -1.18 13.45
C ARG A 36 2.95 -2.64 13.35
N ALA A 37 1.69 -2.91 13.00
CA ALA A 37 1.28 -4.22 12.58
C ALA A 37 2.33 -4.61 11.55
N GLU A 38 3.14 -5.62 11.89
CA GLU A 38 4.18 -6.14 11.01
C GLU A 38 3.56 -6.17 9.61
N PRO A 39 4.16 -5.48 8.63
CA PRO A 39 3.52 -5.38 7.35
C PRO A 39 3.29 -6.78 6.81
N ASP A 40 2.02 -7.14 6.63
CA ASP A 40 1.66 -8.37 5.94
C ASP A 40 2.34 -8.32 4.57
N ALA A 41 3.29 -9.25 4.35
CA ALA A 41 4.11 -9.27 3.15
C ALA A 41 3.24 -9.35 1.88
N PHE A 42 2.07 -9.97 1.96
CA PHE A 42 1.11 -10.03 0.85
C PHE A 42 0.42 -8.67 0.60
N ARG A 43 0.14 -7.89 1.63
CA ARG A 43 -0.41 -6.53 1.51
C ARG A 43 0.59 -5.58 0.85
N ASP A 44 1.85 -5.67 1.26
CA ASP A 44 2.91 -4.87 0.70
C ASP A 44 3.21 -5.31 -0.74
N LEU A 45 3.16 -6.61 -1.03
CA LEU A 45 3.29 -7.16 -2.38
C LEU A 45 2.19 -6.65 -3.32
N ARG A 46 0.93 -6.70 -2.89
CA ARG A 46 -0.20 -6.12 -3.63
C ARG A 46 0.06 -4.67 -4.01
N SER A 47 0.53 -3.88 -3.04
CA SER A 47 0.82 -2.46 -3.23
C SER A 47 1.98 -2.24 -4.21
N ALA A 48 3.03 -3.05 -4.12
CA ALA A 48 4.16 -3.01 -5.04
C ALA A 48 3.73 -3.33 -6.48
N LEU A 49 2.95 -4.39 -6.69
CA LEU A 49 2.47 -4.79 -8.02
C LEU A 49 1.53 -3.75 -8.65
N LEU A 50 0.67 -3.11 -7.85
CA LEU A 50 -0.15 -1.97 -8.31
C LEU A 50 0.72 -0.79 -8.76
N ASN A 51 1.78 -0.47 -8.02
CA ASN A 51 2.70 0.61 -8.39
C ASN A 51 3.47 0.31 -9.68
N LEU A 52 3.76 -0.96 -9.96
CA LEU A 52 4.33 -1.44 -11.22
C LEU A 52 3.31 -1.47 -12.38
N GLN A 53 2.08 -1.01 -12.15
CA GLN A 53 1.00 -0.90 -13.14
C GLN A 53 0.42 -2.25 -13.63
N TYR A 54 0.56 -3.32 -12.85
CA TYR A 54 -0.20 -4.56 -13.13
C TYR A 54 -1.69 -4.37 -12.82
N ARG A 55 -2.57 -5.08 -13.55
CA ARG A 55 -4.01 -4.92 -13.36
C ARG A 55 -4.45 -5.61 -12.08
N ALA A 56 -5.37 -4.97 -11.33
CA ALA A 56 -5.85 -5.49 -10.05
C ALA A 56 -6.34 -6.95 -10.13
N LYS A 57 -7.02 -7.34 -11.22
CA LYS A 57 -7.50 -8.71 -11.42
C LYS A 57 -6.37 -9.74 -11.51
N GLU A 58 -5.27 -9.39 -12.18
CA GLU A 58 -4.08 -10.25 -12.32
C GLU A 58 -3.36 -10.38 -10.98
N ILE A 59 -3.29 -9.28 -10.23
CA ILE A 59 -2.70 -9.24 -8.89
C ILE A 59 -3.46 -10.15 -7.94
N GLU A 60 -4.79 -10.05 -7.85
CA GLU A 60 -5.56 -10.91 -6.92
C GLU A 60 -5.41 -12.40 -7.26
N ALA A 61 -5.37 -12.76 -8.55
CA ALA A 61 -5.20 -14.15 -8.97
C ALA A 61 -3.84 -14.72 -8.53
N VAL A 62 -2.77 -13.94 -8.70
CA VAL A 62 -1.41 -14.35 -8.29
C VAL A 62 -1.27 -14.37 -6.77
N LEU A 63 -1.88 -13.41 -6.05
CA LEU A 63 -1.85 -13.41 -4.59
C LEU A 63 -2.57 -14.63 -4.01
N ALA A 64 -3.72 -15.02 -4.56
CA ALA A 64 -4.42 -16.23 -4.13
C ALA A 64 -3.55 -17.49 -4.32
N GLN A 65 -2.89 -17.63 -5.48
CA GLN A 65 -1.96 -18.73 -5.73
C GLN A 65 -0.79 -18.75 -4.73
N LEU A 66 -0.17 -17.59 -4.49
CA LEU A 66 0.97 -17.50 -3.57
C LEU A 66 0.58 -17.72 -2.10
N GLN A 67 -0.64 -17.42 -1.69
CA GLN A 67 -1.13 -17.71 -0.34
C GLN A 67 -1.29 -19.21 -0.08
N ASP A 68 -1.59 -19.99 -1.13
CA ASP A 68 -1.68 -21.45 -1.04
C ASP A 68 -0.30 -22.12 -1.13
N GLU A 69 0.64 -21.53 -1.89
CA GLU A 69 1.97 -22.09 -2.14
C GLU A 69 3.01 -21.74 -1.07
N GLU A 70 2.94 -20.53 -0.50
CA GLU A 70 3.99 -19.98 0.36
C GLU A 70 3.55 -19.88 1.83
N PRO A 71 4.49 -20.05 2.78
CA PRO A 71 4.18 -19.84 4.18
C PRO A 71 3.87 -18.37 4.46
N ALA A 72 3.03 -18.12 5.47
CA ALA A 72 2.56 -16.77 5.82
C ALA A 72 3.68 -15.79 6.21
N ASP A 73 4.85 -16.31 6.61
CA ASP A 73 6.04 -15.55 7.00
C ASP A 73 7.10 -15.47 5.89
N ALA A 74 6.77 -15.87 4.66
CA ALA A 74 7.67 -15.80 3.52
C ALA A 74 8.22 -14.37 3.32
N PRO A 75 9.54 -14.22 3.07
CA PRO A 75 10.14 -12.91 2.91
C PRO A 75 9.64 -12.23 1.63
N PHE A 76 9.36 -10.92 1.73
CA PHE A 76 8.80 -10.11 0.65
C PHE A 76 9.53 -10.24 -0.68
N ASP A 77 10.87 -10.27 -0.68
CA ASP A 77 11.67 -10.37 -1.91
C ASP A 77 11.43 -11.70 -2.65
N ALA A 78 11.25 -12.80 -1.91
CA ALA A 78 10.93 -14.10 -2.50
C ALA A 78 9.52 -14.09 -3.12
N LEU A 79 8.55 -13.54 -2.39
CA LEU A 79 7.17 -13.40 -2.88
C LEU A 79 7.10 -12.51 -4.13
N LEU A 80 7.83 -11.39 -4.15
CA LEU A 80 7.86 -10.47 -5.30
C LEU A 80 8.44 -11.15 -6.55
N ARG A 81 9.57 -11.86 -6.43
CA ARG A 81 10.17 -12.57 -7.56
C ARG A 81 9.23 -13.63 -8.12
N LYS A 82 8.57 -14.42 -7.25
CA LYS A 82 7.59 -15.42 -7.67
C LYS A 82 6.41 -14.76 -8.37
N ALA A 83 5.80 -13.74 -7.77
CA ALA A 83 4.66 -13.02 -8.35
C ALA A 83 4.96 -12.50 -9.76
N LEU A 84 6.11 -11.86 -9.97
CA LEU A 84 6.55 -11.40 -11.29
C LEU A 84 6.77 -12.56 -12.27
N GLY A 85 7.23 -13.71 -11.78
CA GLY A 85 7.34 -14.94 -12.55
C GLY A 85 6.00 -15.51 -13.02
N HIS A 86 4.92 -15.37 -12.23
CA HIS A 86 3.57 -15.76 -12.64
C HIS A 86 2.96 -14.76 -13.63
N LEU A 87 3.18 -13.46 -13.44
CA LEU A 87 2.61 -12.39 -14.27
C LEU A 87 3.27 -12.26 -15.66
N ARG A 88 4.47 -12.83 -15.86
CA ARG A 88 5.19 -12.77 -17.13
C ARG A 88 4.81 -13.91 -18.10
N ARG A 89 4.09 -14.92 -17.63
CA ARG A 89 3.63 -16.05 -18.45
C ARG A 89 2.28 -15.72 -19.08
#